data_AF-F8IIA9-F1
#
_entry.id   AF-F8IIA9-F1
#
_cell.length_a   1.000
_cell.length_b   1.000
_cell.length_c   1.000
_cell.angle_alpha   90.00
_cell.angle_beta   90.00
_cell.angle_gamma   90.00
#
_symmetry.space_group_name_H-M   'P 1'
#
loop_
_entity.id
_entity.type
_entity.pdbx_description
1 polymer ?
#
loop_
_entity_poly.entity_id
_entity_poly.type
_entity_poly.pdbx_seq_one_letter_code
_entity_poly.pdbx_strand_id
1 'polypeptide(L)'
;MGISKQALVVEEDTDLFESVRAQMPDCVLVDEVQFLRAYHVQQLARVADDLDIPVIMYGLLKDYRNRLFEGSEAAILWADRIEEIKTICAHPGCDRKATMILKVKDGRPVYEGEQIEVGGNDLYKSVCRKHYFHPDVEGLMRATGP
;
A
#
# COMPACT_ATOMS: atom_id res chain seq x y z
N MET A 1 -14.11 10.19 -14.78
CA MET A 1 -13.08 10.55 -15.77
C MET A 1 -11.93 11.17 -15.01
N GLY A 2 -10.75 10.56 -15.08
CA GLY A 2 -9.52 11.04 -14.42
C GLY A 2 -8.38 11.12 -15.43
N ILE A 3 -7.39 11.96 -15.13
CA ILE A 3 -6.16 12.07 -15.91
C ILE A 3 -5.40 10.75 -15.74
N SER A 4 -4.97 10.13 -16.83
CA SER A 4 -4.13 8.93 -16.81
C SER A 4 -2.94 9.16 -17.74
N LYS A 5 -1.76 8.70 -17.32
CA LYS A 5 -0.52 8.76 -18.10
C LYS A 5 0.13 7.38 -18.03
N GLN A 6 0.81 6.99 -19.10
CA GLN A 6 1.61 5.76 -19.06
C GLN A 6 2.70 5.89 -17.99
N ALA A 7 2.76 4.90 -17.11
CA ALA A 7 3.79 4.78 -16.08
C ALA A 7 4.88 3.80 -16.53
N LEU A 8 6.10 4.04 -16.07
CA LEU A 8 7.19 3.07 -16.19
C LEU A 8 6.92 1.92 -15.22
N VAL A 9 6.92 0.68 -15.72
CA VAL A 9 6.90 -0.51 -14.86
C VAL A 9 8.30 -0.69 -14.30
N VAL A 10 8.39 -0.83 -12.98
CA VAL A 10 9.67 -1.03 -12.28
C VAL A 10 9.93 -2.54 -12.16
N GLU A 11 10.95 -3.00 -12.85
CA GLU A 11 11.48 -4.36 -12.73
C GLU A 11 12.60 -4.41 -11.68
N GLU A 12 13.06 -5.61 -11.31
CA GLU A 12 14.10 -5.79 -10.30
C GLU A 12 15.43 -5.08 -10.65
N ASP A 13 15.82 -5.01 -11.91
CA ASP A 13 17.07 -4.38 -12.33
C ASP A 13 16.90 -2.90 -12.75
N THR A 14 15.72 -2.31 -12.55
CA THR A 14 15.45 -0.93 -12.95
C THR A 14 16.23 0.05 -12.09
N ASP A 15 17.14 0.81 -12.70
CA ASP A 15 17.80 1.94 -12.05
C ASP A 15 16.89 3.17 -12.09
N LEU A 16 16.16 3.41 -11.00
CA LEU A 16 15.23 4.54 -10.89
C LEU A 16 15.95 5.89 -10.86
N PHE A 17 17.12 5.96 -10.24
CA PHE A 17 17.89 7.19 -10.16
C PHE A 17 18.32 7.64 -11.57
N GLU A 18 18.89 6.72 -12.34
CA GLU A 18 19.32 7.00 -13.72
C GLU A 18 18.13 7.28 -14.64
N SER A 19 17.03 6.54 -14.49
CA SER A 19 15.80 6.76 -15.27
C SER A 19 15.20 8.15 -15.06
N VAL A 20 15.25 8.66 -13.83
CA VAL A 20 14.79 10.02 -13.49
C VAL A 20 15.80 11.06 -13.95
N ARG A 21 17.09 10.86 -13.67
CA ARG A 21 18.18 11.77 -14.08
C ARG A 21 18.20 12.03 -15.58
N ALA A 22 17.90 11.02 -16.40
CA ALA A 22 17.87 11.16 -17.86
C ALA A 22 16.73 12.08 -18.34
N GLN A 23 15.65 12.21 -17.57
CA GLN A 23 14.46 12.97 -17.95
C GLN A 23 14.32 14.30 -17.21
N MET A 24 14.90 14.43 -16.02
CA MET A 24 14.80 15.58 -15.12
C MET A 24 13.35 16.09 -14.98
N PRO A 25 12.38 15.24 -14.58
CA PRO A 25 11.00 15.68 -14.38
C PRO A 25 10.88 16.63 -13.19
N ASP A 26 9.84 17.45 -13.17
CA ASP A 26 9.55 18.34 -12.04
C ASP A 26 9.10 17.58 -10.76
N CYS A 27 8.64 16.33 -10.91
CA CYS A 27 8.16 15.49 -9.82
C CYS A 27 8.10 14.01 -10.25
N VAL A 28 8.35 13.10 -9.31
CA VAL A 28 8.20 11.65 -9.49
C VAL A 28 7.02 11.16 -8.65
N LEU A 29 6.07 10.49 -9.31
CA LEU A 29 4.97 9.79 -8.66
C LEU A 29 5.20 8.29 -8.75
N VAL A 30 5.19 7.63 -7.61
CA VAL A 30 5.30 6.17 -7.50
C VAL A 30 3.99 5.64 -6.95
N ASP A 31 3.38 4.72 -7.70
CA ASP A 31 2.23 3.97 -7.22
C ASP A 31 2.67 2.58 -6.77
N GLU A 32 1.92 2.00 -5.84
CA GLU A 32 2.16 0.67 -5.28
C GLU A 32 3.59 0.44 -4.75
N VAL A 33 4.11 1.41 -3.96
CA VAL A 33 5.47 1.37 -3.37
C VAL A 33 5.78 0.08 -2.62
N GLN A 34 4.76 -0.63 -2.12
CA GLN A 34 4.94 -1.91 -1.45
C GLN A 34 5.60 -2.99 -2.32
N PHE A 35 5.54 -2.87 -3.64
CA PHE A 35 6.17 -3.80 -4.58
C PHE A 35 7.62 -3.44 -4.91
N LEU A 36 8.09 -2.26 -4.49
CA LEU A 36 9.49 -1.90 -4.63
C LEU A 36 10.36 -2.70 -3.65
N ARG A 37 11.63 -2.84 -4.05
CA ARG A 37 12.70 -3.31 -3.19
C ARG A 37 13.30 -2.16 -2.40
N ALA A 38 14.00 -2.48 -1.32
CA ALA A 38 14.61 -1.46 -0.47
C ALA A 38 15.58 -0.53 -1.25
N TYR A 39 16.36 -1.06 -2.21
CA TYR A 39 17.29 -0.25 -2.99
C TYR A 39 16.58 0.68 -4.00
N HIS A 40 15.43 0.29 -4.54
CA HIS A 40 14.62 1.19 -5.38
C HIS A 40 14.19 2.43 -4.57
N VAL A 41 13.77 2.23 -3.32
CA VAL A 41 13.40 3.35 -2.44
C VAL A 41 14.61 4.22 -2.08
N GLN A 42 15.78 3.62 -1.86
CA GLN A 42 17.02 4.38 -1.65
C GLN A 42 17.42 5.21 -2.86
N GLN A 43 17.26 4.67 -4.08
CA GLN A 43 17.48 5.43 -5.31
C GLN A 43 16.52 6.62 -5.42
N LEU A 44 15.26 6.44 -5.04
CA LEU A 44 14.26 7.52 -5.00
C LEU A 44 14.57 8.58 -3.94
N ALA A 45 15.08 8.19 -2.77
CA ALA A 45 15.57 9.16 -1.77
C ALA A 45 16.72 10.00 -2.35
N ARG A 46 17.67 9.35 -3.04
CA ARG A 46 18.74 10.06 -3.75
C ARG A 46 18.23 10.97 -4.86
N VAL A 47 17.12 10.64 -5.52
CA VAL A 47 16.49 11.58 -6.49
C VAL A 47 16.06 12.87 -5.79
N ALA A 48 15.46 12.78 -4.60
CA ALA A 48 15.10 13.96 -3.84
C ALA A 48 16.34 14.75 -3.38
N ASP A 49 17.35 14.06 -2.84
CA ASP A 49 18.53 14.70 -2.25
C ASP A 49 19.50 15.25 -3.31
N ASP A 50 19.85 14.44 -4.32
CA ASP A 50 20.92 14.76 -5.28
C ASP A 50 20.41 15.58 -6.47
N LEU A 51 19.13 15.41 -6.86
CA LEU A 51 18.54 16.08 -8.03
C LEU A 51 17.57 17.20 -7.66
N ASP A 52 17.23 17.37 -6.38
CA ASP A 52 16.23 18.33 -5.88
C ASP A 52 14.84 18.13 -6.54
N ILE A 53 14.50 16.88 -6.86
CA ILE A 53 13.22 16.50 -7.49
C ILE A 53 12.31 15.84 -6.44
N PRO A 54 11.11 16.39 -6.16
CA PRO A 54 10.21 15.79 -5.19
C PRO A 54 9.72 14.41 -5.65
N VAL A 55 9.73 13.45 -4.73
CA VAL A 55 9.20 12.10 -4.93
C VAL A 55 8.00 11.88 -4.01
N ILE A 56 6.87 11.47 -4.59
CA ILE A 56 5.66 11.12 -3.85
C ILE A 56 5.35 9.65 -4.10
N MET A 57 5.26 8.88 -3.02
CA MET A 57 5.01 7.44 -3.07
C MET A 57 3.66 7.10 -2.45
N TYR A 58 2.86 6.30 -3.14
CA TYR A 58 1.60 5.75 -2.68
C TYR A 58 1.70 4.24 -2.57
N GLY A 59 1.03 3.65 -1.58
CA GLY A 59 0.92 2.21 -1.46
C GLY A 59 0.46 1.72 -0.10
N LEU A 60 0.37 0.40 0.02
CA LEU A 60 -0.05 -0.28 1.24
C LEU A 60 1.10 -0.36 2.24
N LEU A 61 0.85 0.03 3.49
CA LEU A 61 1.85 -0.06 4.56
C LEU A 61 2.24 -1.50 4.89
N LYS A 62 1.26 -2.40 4.90
CA LYS A 62 1.37 -3.76 5.43
C LYS A 62 0.33 -4.68 4.81
N ASP A 63 0.60 -5.97 4.89
CA ASP A 63 -0.29 -7.02 4.37
C ASP A 63 -1.42 -7.39 5.35
N TYR A 64 -2.26 -8.34 4.92
CA TYR A 64 -3.37 -8.87 5.73
C TYR A 64 -2.93 -9.68 6.94
N ARG A 65 -1.64 -10.05 7.04
CA ARG A 65 -1.03 -10.75 8.17
C ARG A 65 -0.43 -9.75 9.16
N ASN A 66 -0.60 -8.44 8.91
CA ASN A 66 -0.04 -7.33 9.67
C ASN A 66 1.50 -7.34 9.66
N ARG A 67 2.11 -7.68 8.52
CA ARG A 67 3.55 -7.56 8.25
C ARG A 67 3.81 -6.45 7.24
N LEU A 68 4.86 -5.66 7.46
CA LEU A 68 5.27 -4.64 6.50
C LEU A 68 5.65 -5.29 5.17
N PHE A 69 5.41 -4.57 4.08
CA PHE A 69 6.04 -4.87 2.81
C PHE A 69 7.45 -4.27 2.77
N GLU A 70 8.36 -4.88 2.03
CA GLU A 70 9.76 -4.44 1.94
C GLU A 70 9.87 -2.98 1.46
N GLY A 71 9.23 -2.65 0.33
CA GLY A 71 9.25 -1.28 -0.20
C GLY A 71 8.61 -0.27 0.74
N SER A 72 7.53 -0.65 1.43
CA SER A 72 6.88 0.22 2.42
C SER A 72 7.71 0.40 3.68
N GLU A 73 8.41 -0.64 4.16
CA GLU A 73 9.36 -0.53 5.27
C GLU A 73 10.50 0.42 4.92
N ALA A 74 11.08 0.27 3.72
CA ALA A 74 12.08 1.20 3.24
C ALA A 74 11.52 2.63 3.13
N ALA A 75 10.31 2.80 2.60
CA ALA A 75 9.69 4.12 2.49
C ALA A 75 9.52 4.80 3.87
N ILE A 76 9.18 4.03 4.91
CA ILE A 76 9.10 4.57 6.29
C ILE A 76 10.47 5.05 6.78
N LEU A 77 11.54 4.32 6.45
CA LEU A 77 12.90 4.63 6.93
C LEU A 77 13.50 5.85 6.23
N TRP A 78 13.18 6.05 4.95
CA TRP A 78 13.83 7.05 4.10
C TRP A 78 12.99 8.28 3.80
N ALA A 79 11.66 8.25 3.98
CA ALA A 79 10.82 9.39 3.66
C ALA A 79 10.91 10.52 4.70
N ASP A 80 11.03 11.76 4.24
CA ASP A 80 10.98 12.96 5.09
C ASP A 80 9.60 13.18 5.74
N ARG A 81 8.54 12.75 5.04
CA ARG A 81 7.15 12.88 5.48
C ARG A 81 6.35 11.65 5.13
N ILE A 82 5.56 11.19 6.09
CA ILE A 82 4.65 10.05 5.93
C ILE A 82 3.25 10.51 6.31
N GLU A 83 2.29 10.29 5.40
CA GLU A 83 0.89 10.58 5.64
C GLU A 83 0.05 9.32 5.52
N GLU A 84 -0.70 9.01 6.59
CA GLU A 84 -1.66 7.91 6.58
C GLU A 84 -2.99 8.39 5.96
N ILE A 85 -3.43 7.72 4.89
CA ILE A 85 -4.78 7.89 4.35
C ILE A 85 -5.76 7.15 5.26
N LYS A 86 -6.60 7.91 5.97
CA LYS A 86 -7.54 7.37 6.96
C LYS A 86 -8.80 6.84 6.29
N THR A 87 -9.26 5.67 6.71
CA THR A 87 -10.59 5.15 6.37
C THR A 87 -11.30 4.62 7.61
N ILE A 88 -12.60 4.36 7.51
CA ILE A 88 -13.45 3.87 8.61
C ILE A 88 -13.53 2.35 8.54
N CYS A 89 -13.59 1.71 9.71
CA CYS A 89 -13.79 0.26 9.82
C CYS A 89 -15.04 -0.19 9.06
N ALA A 90 -14.90 -1.17 8.18
CA ALA A 90 -16.00 -1.69 7.36
C ALA A 90 -17.10 -2.45 8.14
N HIS A 91 -16.90 -2.72 9.44
CA HIS A 91 -17.88 -3.42 10.26
C HIS A 91 -19.08 -2.51 10.59
N PRO A 92 -20.34 -2.95 10.37
CA PRO A 92 -21.53 -2.17 10.69
C PRO A 92 -21.52 -1.62 12.11
N GLY A 93 -21.87 -0.34 12.27
CA GLY A 93 -21.91 0.29 13.59
C GLY A 93 -20.54 0.56 14.23
N CYS A 94 -19.44 0.41 13.48
CA CYS A 94 -18.11 0.80 13.93
C CYS A 94 -17.67 2.12 13.31
N ASP A 95 -17.30 3.09 14.14
CA ASP A 95 -16.79 4.42 13.78
C ASP A 95 -15.26 4.54 13.94
N ARG A 96 -14.60 3.46 14.35
CA ARG A 96 -13.17 3.43 14.60
C ARG A 96 -12.40 3.49 13.28
N LYS A 97 -11.24 4.18 13.31
CA LYS A 97 -10.27 4.18 12.20
C LYS A 97 -9.90 2.74 11.82
N ALA A 98 -9.99 2.41 10.53
CA ALA A 98 -9.47 1.16 10.01
C ALA A 98 -7.94 1.25 9.94
N THR A 99 -7.28 0.28 10.54
CA THR A 99 -5.82 0.23 10.61
C THR A 99 -5.27 -1.16 10.25
N MET A 100 -6.15 -2.09 9.89
CA MET A 100 -5.83 -3.47 9.58
C MET A 100 -6.55 -3.89 8.29
N ILE A 101 -5.94 -4.79 7.55
CA ILE A 101 -6.53 -5.42 6.38
C ILE A 101 -6.92 -6.83 6.79
N LEU A 102 -8.23 -7.13 6.82
CA LEU A 102 -8.72 -8.47 7.08
C LEU A 102 -8.94 -9.18 5.75
N LYS A 103 -8.32 -10.34 5.57
CA LYS A 103 -8.60 -11.24 4.45
C LYS A 103 -9.69 -12.23 4.82
N VAL A 104 -10.68 -12.40 3.96
CA VAL A 104 -11.78 -13.35 4.12
C VAL A 104 -11.83 -14.25 2.90
N LYS A 105 -11.76 -15.56 3.11
CA LYS A 105 -11.86 -16.58 2.06
C LYS A 105 -12.86 -17.64 2.50
N ASP A 106 -13.80 -17.98 1.62
CA ASP A 106 -14.85 -18.97 1.89
C ASP A 106 -15.61 -18.73 3.22
N GLY A 107 -15.92 -17.45 3.51
CA GLY A 107 -16.63 -17.07 4.74
C GLY A 107 -15.79 -17.13 6.01
N ARG A 108 -14.47 -17.28 5.92
CA ARG A 108 -13.58 -17.39 7.08
C ARG A 108 -12.42 -16.39 7.01
N PRO A 109 -12.00 -15.82 8.15
CA PRO A 109 -10.83 -14.96 8.20
C PRO A 109 -9.55 -15.77 7.97
N VAL A 110 -8.61 -15.19 7.22
CA VAL A 110 -7.32 -15.81 6.89
C VAL A 110 -6.19 -14.92 7.38
N TYR A 111 -5.23 -15.51 8.09
CA TYR A 111 -4.07 -14.81 8.68
C TYR A 111 -2.72 -15.40 8.25
N GLU A 112 -2.73 -16.43 7.42
CA GLU A 112 -1.55 -17.16 6.96
C GLU A 112 -1.65 -17.35 5.44
N GLY A 113 -0.51 -17.65 4.81
CA GLY A 113 -0.37 -17.77 3.35
C GLY A 113 0.62 -16.76 2.79
N GLU A 114 0.70 -16.70 1.46
CA GLU A 114 1.59 -15.79 0.75
C GLU A 114 1.23 -14.32 1.01
N GLN A 115 2.26 -13.46 1.05
CA GLN A 115 2.10 -12.02 1.26
C GLN A 115 1.39 -11.34 0.10
N ILE A 116 1.68 -11.83 -1.12
CA ILE A 116 1.18 -11.28 -2.38
C ILE A 116 0.19 -12.29 -2.95
N GLU A 117 -1.10 -12.03 -2.76
CA GLU A 117 -2.16 -12.72 -3.47
C GLU A 117 -3.04 -11.66 -4.13
N VAL A 118 -2.84 -11.46 -5.43
CA VAL A 118 -3.66 -10.57 -6.25
C VAL A 118 -5.04 -11.19 -6.38
N GLY A 119 -6.03 -10.60 -5.73
CA GLY A 119 -7.40 -11.09 -5.70
C GLY A 119 -8.40 -9.95 -5.48
N GLY A 120 -9.64 -10.14 -5.96
CA GLY A 120 -10.68 -9.10 -5.98
C GLY A 120 -11.10 -8.56 -4.60
N ASN A 121 -11.77 -7.41 -4.60
CA ASN A 121 -12.24 -6.67 -3.40
C ASN A 121 -13.09 -7.49 -2.43
N ASP A 122 -13.69 -8.59 -2.88
CA ASP A 122 -14.52 -9.46 -2.04
C ASP A 122 -13.70 -10.21 -0.98
N LEU A 123 -12.37 -10.29 -1.16
CA LEU A 123 -11.46 -11.00 -0.27
C LEU A 123 -10.88 -10.12 0.84
N TYR A 124 -10.90 -8.79 0.72
CA TYR A 124 -10.20 -7.90 1.66
C TYR A 124 -11.12 -6.82 2.23
N LYS A 125 -11.06 -6.62 3.56
CA LYS A 125 -11.83 -5.60 4.27
C LYS A 125 -10.93 -4.75 5.17
N SER A 126 -11.00 -3.44 5.03
CA SER A 126 -10.32 -2.50 5.93
C SER A 126 -11.09 -2.39 7.25
N VAL A 127 -10.46 -2.83 8.35
CA VAL A 127 -11.09 -2.91 9.67
C VAL A 127 -10.23 -2.29 10.77
N CYS A 128 -10.85 -1.94 11.90
CA CYS A 128 -10.11 -1.57 13.08
C CYS A 128 -9.45 -2.80 13.72
N ARG A 129 -8.43 -2.58 14.57
CA ARG A 129 -7.72 -3.65 15.29
C ARG A 129 -8.65 -4.61 16.05
N LYS A 130 -9.77 -4.13 16.62
CA LYS A 130 -10.73 -4.98 17.35
C LYS A 130 -11.37 -6.02 16.41
N HIS A 131 -11.90 -5.56 15.27
CA HIS A 131 -12.59 -6.43 14.30
C HIS A 131 -11.61 -7.25 13.45
N TYR A 132 -10.32 -6.91 13.45
CA TYR A 132 -9.28 -7.81 12.94
C TYR A 132 -9.10 -9.03 13.87
N PHE A 133 -8.94 -8.85 15.19
CA PHE A 133 -8.72 -9.99 16.10
C PHE A 133 -10.01 -10.72 16.54
N HIS A 134 -11.16 -10.06 16.41
CA HIS A 134 -12.49 -10.63 16.68
C HIS A 134 -13.41 -10.37 15.48
N PRO A 135 -13.19 -11.06 14.36
CA PRO A 135 -13.94 -10.82 13.13
C PRO A 135 -15.38 -11.33 13.26
N ASP A 136 -16.34 -10.45 13.00
CA ASP A 136 -17.72 -10.83 12.70
C ASP A 136 -17.88 -10.85 11.17
N VAL A 137 -17.61 -12.00 10.57
CA VAL A 137 -17.63 -12.18 9.11
C VAL A 137 -19.04 -11.98 8.56
N GLU A 138 -20.07 -12.43 9.28
CA GLU A 138 -21.45 -12.22 8.85
C GLU A 138 -21.81 -10.74 8.81
N GLY A 139 -21.47 -9.99 9.86
CA GLY A 139 -21.67 -8.54 9.89
C GLY A 139 -20.92 -7.82 8.78
N LEU A 140 -19.67 -8.22 8.50
CA LEU A 140 -18.85 -7.62 7.44
C LEU A 140 -19.38 -7.92 6.03
N MET A 141 -19.90 -9.13 5.79
CA MET A 141 -20.49 -9.49 4.50
C MET A 141 -21.83 -8.76 4.26
N ARG A 142 -22.65 -8.56 5.29
CA ARG A 142 -23.92 -7.82 5.17
C ARG A 142 -23.73 -6.32 4.89
N ALA A 143 -22.63 -5.71 5.35
CA ALA A 143 -22.26 -4.33 5.02
C ALA A 143 -21.79 -4.15 3.57
N THR A 144 -21.52 -5.23 2.85
CA THR A 144 -20.98 -5.20 1.48
C THR A 144 -21.91 -5.87 0.47
N GLY A 145 -23.21 -5.62 0.61
CA GLY A 145 -24.24 -5.81 -0.43
C GLY A 145 -24.49 -4.50 -1.21
N PRO A 146 -25.08 -4.56 -2.42
CA PRO A 146 -24.77 -3.73 -3.59
C PRO A 146 -24.88 -2.21 -3.40
#